data_AF-A0A3B3ZA64-F1
#
_entry.id   AF-A0A3B3ZA64-F1
#
_cell.length_a   1.000
_cell.length_b   1.000
_cell.length_c   1.000
_cell.angle_alpha   90.00
_cell.angle_beta   90.00
_cell.angle_gamma   90.00
#
_symmetry.space_group_name_H-M   'P 1'
#
loop_
_entity.id
_entity.type
_entity.pdbx_description
1 polymer ?
#
loop_
_entity_poly.entity_id
_entity_poly.type
_entity_poly.pdbx_seq_one_letter_code
_entity_poly.pdbx_strand_id
1 'polypeptide(L)'
;LRQLCPLQDDGKALYALACFKGEQFKVGDSVYLPPDAFNFSVKPASPVKRSHRKEDVDEDLYPEYYRKSSDYIKGSNQDAPPPFRIGRIKEIFCHRRSNGKPDTTEVKLRLYKLYRPENTHKGVKGSYHTDINQLYWSDEEVTVSMSEVLGRCQVEYGEDLTETVQEYSSAGPDRFYFLEAYNAKTKSFEDPPNHARSAVNKGKGKGKGKGAAAQEAQESQSGTQEIKLPKYRTLDVFSGCGGLSEGFHQAGISETMWAIEMWEPAAQAFRLNNPGTTVFTEDCNVLLKLVMSGEKTNSLGQRLPQKGDVEMLCGGPPCQGFSGMNRFNSRTYSKFKNSLVVSYLSYCDYYRPRFFLLENVRNFVSFKSSMVLKLTLRCLVRMGYQCTFGVLQAGQYGVAQTRRRAIILAAAPGEKLPRYPEPLHVFAPRACSLNVVVDEKKYVSNVTRGNGGIYRTITVRDAMSDLPEIRNGAAALEISYNGEPQSWFQRQIRGTQYQPILRDHICKVHTFTNIHLMFLIQ
;
A
#
# COMPACT_ATOMS: atom_id res chain seq x y z
N LEU A 1 5.91 18.59 -27.07
CA LEU A 1 7.29 19.00 -26.71
C LEU A 1 7.37 20.52 -26.79
N ARG A 2 7.97 21.20 -25.80
CA ARG A 2 8.29 22.65 -25.91
C ARG A 2 9.81 22.79 -26.00
N GLN A 3 10.29 23.30 -27.13
CA GLN A 3 11.72 23.39 -27.43
C GLN A 3 12.34 24.52 -26.59
N LEU A 4 13.50 24.26 -25.98
CA LEU A 4 14.36 25.33 -25.45
C LEU A 4 15.01 26.04 -26.64
N CYS A 5 15.31 27.34 -26.53
CA CYS A 5 16.03 28.09 -27.57
C CYS A 5 17.21 27.26 -28.11
N PRO A 6 17.47 27.27 -29.43
CA PRO A 6 18.36 26.32 -30.08
C PRO A 6 19.79 26.51 -29.58
N LEU A 7 20.15 25.79 -28.52
CA LEU A 7 21.55 25.54 -28.18
C LEU A 7 22.03 24.47 -29.16
N GLN A 8 23.00 24.87 -30.00
CA GLN A 8 23.69 24.03 -30.97
C GLN A 8 24.42 22.90 -30.25
N ASP A 9 23.83 21.72 -30.24
CA ASP A 9 24.54 20.45 -30.09
C ASP A 9 24.24 19.64 -31.37
N ASP A 10 25.26 19.45 -32.21
CA ASP A 10 25.12 19.13 -33.66
C ASP A 10 24.39 17.80 -33.95
N GLY A 11 24.11 16.96 -32.94
CA GLY A 11 23.35 15.72 -33.08
C GLY A 11 21.98 15.68 -32.40
N LYS A 12 21.63 16.65 -31.55
CA LYS A 12 20.47 16.54 -30.64
C LYS A 12 19.59 17.79 -30.66
N ALA A 13 18.31 17.60 -30.33
CA ALA A 13 17.37 18.68 -30.05
C ALA A 13 16.91 18.55 -28.59
N LEU A 14 17.16 19.59 -27.78
CA LEU A 14 16.82 19.62 -26.36
C LEU A 14 15.44 20.27 -26.14
N TYR A 15 14.73 19.76 -25.14
CA TYR A 15 13.40 20.20 -24.76
C TYR A 15 13.33 20.49 -23.26
N ALA A 16 12.58 21.51 -22.87
CA ALA A 16 12.32 21.78 -21.45
C ALA A 16 11.26 20.83 -20.87
N LEU A 17 10.35 20.37 -21.73
CA LEU A 17 9.13 19.68 -21.34
C LEU A 17 8.69 18.65 -22.38
N ALA A 18 8.30 17.47 -21.88
CA ALA A 18 7.60 16.44 -22.63
C ALA A 18 6.23 16.14 -22.02
N CYS A 19 5.26 15.79 -22.87
CA CYS A 19 3.95 15.28 -22.45
C CYS A 19 3.87 13.80 -22.80
N PHE A 20 3.56 12.95 -21.84
CA PHE A 20 3.45 11.51 -22.04
C PHE A 20 2.32 10.95 -21.19
N LYS A 21 1.44 10.13 -21.80
CA LYS A 21 0.26 9.53 -21.14
C LYS A 21 -0.64 10.53 -20.37
N GLY A 22 -0.71 11.79 -20.85
CA GLY A 22 -1.50 12.85 -20.22
C GLY A 22 -0.79 13.61 -19.09
N GLU A 23 0.45 13.23 -18.75
CA GLU A 23 1.27 13.92 -17.74
C GLU A 23 2.37 14.76 -18.39
N GLN A 24 2.76 15.84 -17.71
CA GLN A 24 3.87 16.71 -18.12
C GLN A 24 5.12 16.39 -17.29
N PHE A 25 6.24 16.23 -17.99
CA PHE A 25 7.56 15.95 -17.42
C PHE A 25 8.50 17.07 -17.82
N LYS A 26 9.15 17.68 -16.83
CA LYS A 26 10.10 18.77 -16.99
C LYS A 26 11.50 18.34 -16.58
N VAL A 27 12.52 19.04 -17.09
CA VAL A 27 13.88 18.93 -16.53
C VAL A 27 13.83 19.26 -15.03
N GLY A 28 14.44 18.41 -14.21
CA GLY A 28 14.37 18.47 -12.75
C GLY A 28 13.34 17.54 -12.12
N ASP A 29 12.29 17.12 -12.85
CA ASP A 29 11.32 16.15 -12.33
C ASP A 29 11.98 14.78 -12.13
N SER A 30 11.43 13.98 -11.23
CA SER A 30 11.83 12.59 -11.04
C SER A 30 10.80 11.62 -11.62
N VAL A 31 11.28 10.48 -12.10
CA VAL A 31 10.46 9.48 -12.81
C VAL A 31 10.67 8.07 -12.28
N TYR A 32 9.60 7.28 -12.34
CA TYR A 32 9.65 5.83 -12.15
C TYR A 32 9.99 5.12 -13.45
N LEU A 33 10.85 4.12 -13.34
CA LEU A 33 11.30 3.25 -14.42
C LEU A 33 11.26 1.79 -13.99
N PRO A 34 11.09 0.85 -14.93
CA PRO A 34 11.12 -0.56 -14.60
C PRO A 34 12.53 -0.98 -14.11
N PRO A 35 12.65 -2.05 -13.30
CA PRO A 35 13.92 -2.48 -12.69
C PRO A 35 15.08 -2.72 -13.66
N ASP A 36 14.77 -3.09 -14.90
CA ASP A 36 15.66 -3.41 -16.00
C ASP A 36 16.06 -2.19 -16.87
N ALA A 37 15.44 -1.02 -16.68
CA ALA A 37 15.78 0.20 -17.42
C ALA A 37 17.25 0.59 -17.26
N PHE A 38 17.84 0.33 -16.08
CA PHE A 38 19.26 0.51 -15.86
C PHE A 38 19.81 -0.32 -14.70
N ASN A 39 21.12 -0.55 -14.75
CA ASN A 39 21.92 -1.13 -13.68
C ASN A 39 22.75 -0.07 -12.95
N PHE A 40 23.02 -0.34 -11.68
CA PHE A 40 23.92 0.44 -10.85
C PHE A 40 25.37 -0.02 -11.03
N SER A 41 26.33 0.87 -10.79
CA SER A 41 27.76 0.53 -10.88
C SER A 41 28.19 -0.43 -9.78
N VAL A 42 27.50 -0.42 -8.63
CA VAL A 42 27.67 -1.45 -7.60
C VAL A 42 27.07 -2.76 -8.09
N LYS A 43 27.91 -3.79 -8.21
CA LYS A 43 27.41 -5.15 -8.46
C LYS A 43 26.73 -5.66 -7.18
N PRO A 44 25.46 -6.09 -7.24
CA PRO A 44 24.85 -6.77 -6.12
C PRO A 44 25.69 -7.99 -5.76
N ALA A 45 25.86 -8.27 -4.47
CA ALA A 45 26.47 -9.52 -4.05
C ALA A 45 25.66 -10.66 -4.69
N SER A 46 26.33 -11.57 -5.40
CA SER A 46 25.68 -12.77 -5.91
C SER A 46 24.94 -13.42 -4.74
N PRO A 47 23.68 -13.87 -4.93
CA PRO A 47 23.01 -14.66 -3.91
C PRO A 47 24.00 -15.75 -3.51
N VAL A 48 24.26 -15.91 -2.21
CA VAL A 48 25.02 -17.06 -1.73
C VAL A 48 24.31 -18.25 -2.35
N LYS A 49 24.96 -18.93 -3.32
CA LYS A 49 24.43 -20.17 -3.85
C LYS A 49 24.24 -21.02 -2.60
N ARG A 50 22.99 -21.23 -2.18
CA ARG A 50 22.72 -22.29 -1.20
C ARG A 50 23.40 -23.50 -1.80
N SER A 51 24.36 -24.01 -1.06
CA SER A 51 25.08 -25.21 -1.47
C SER A 51 24.00 -26.24 -1.81
N HIS A 52 23.88 -26.59 -3.09
CA HIS A 52 23.10 -27.76 -3.51
C HIS A 52 23.82 -29.06 -3.10
N ARG A 53 24.88 -29.02 -2.28
CA ARG A 53 25.16 -30.19 -1.46
C ARG A 53 23.91 -30.35 -0.61
N LYS A 54 23.12 -31.40 -0.91
CA LYS A 54 22.48 -32.15 0.15
C LYS A 54 23.53 -32.23 1.23
N GLU A 55 23.35 -31.49 2.32
CA GLU A 55 24.04 -31.88 3.54
C GLU A 55 23.68 -33.36 3.69
N ASP A 56 24.67 -34.22 3.92
CA ASP A 56 24.40 -35.62 4.25
C ASP A 56 23.66 -35.59 5.59
N VAL A 57 22.36 -35.36 5.50
CA VAL A 57 21.45 -35.36 6.63
C VAL A 57 21.24 -36.82 6.94
N ASP A 58 21.56 -37.18 8.18
CA ASP A 58 21.24 -38.49 8.73
C ASP A 58 19.72 -38.69 8.66
N GLU A 59 19.26 -39.46 7.67
CA GLU A 59 17.83 -39.74 7.45
C GLU A 59 17.27 -40.70 8.52
N ASP A 60 18.12 -41.39 9.30
CA ASP A 60 17.65 -42.14 10.47
C ASP A 60 17.30 -41.17 11.61
N LEU A 61 18.08 -40.10 11.79
CA LEU A 61 17.81 -39.05 12.77
C LEU A 61 16.70 -38.08 12.30
N TYR A 62 16.62 -37.79 11.00
CA TYR A 62 15.63 -36.88 10.40
C TYR A 62 14.83 -37.57 9.29
N PRO A 63 13.98 -38.56 9.62
CA PRO A 63 13.29 -39.41 8.64
C PRO A 63 12.29 -38.68 7.75
N GLU A 64 11.96 -37.42 8.06
CA GLU A 64 11.06 -36.59 7.26
C GLU A 64 11.78 -35.50 6.46
N TYR A 65 13.12 -35.43 6.53
CA TYR A 65 13.91 -34.42 5.81
C TYR A 65 13.73 -34.52 4.29
N TYR A 66 13.60 -35.74 3.74
CA TYR A 66 13.37 -35.98 2.31
C TYR A 66 12.13 -35.24 1.75
N ARG A 67 11.16 -34.85 2.60
CA ARG A 67 9.99 -34.06 2.19
C ARG A 67 10.33 -32.61 1.85
N LYS A 68 11.48 -32.09 2.29
CA LYS A 68 12.02 -30.77 1.91
C LYS A 68 12.62 -30.82 0.49
N SER A 69 11.90 -31.38 -0.48
CA SER A 69 12.36 -31.59 -1.86
C SER A 69 12.36 -30.31 -2.72
N SER A 70 11.77 -29.22 -2.22
CA SER A 70 11.75 -27.92 -2.88
C SER A 70 12.18 -26.83 -1.91
N ASP A 71 13.10 -25.97 -2.36
CA ASP A 71 13.44 -24.72 -1.67
C ASP A 71 12.28 -23.70 -1.65
N TYR A 72 11.18 -23.97 -2.36
CA TYR A 72 10.04 -23.05 -2.42
C TYR A 72 9.29 -23.01 -1.09
N ILE A 73 9.45 -21.90 -0.38
CA ILE A 73 8.66 -21.60 0.81
C ILE A 73 7.38 -20.85 0.38
N LYS A 74 6.22 -21.49 0.58
CA LYS A 74 4.92 -20.88 0.28
C LYS A 74 4.75 -19.58 1.07
N GLY A 75 4.48 -18.48 0.35
CA GLY A 75 4.32 -17.16 0.96
C GLY A 75 5.63 -16.40 1.20
N SER A 76 6.78 -16.96 0.78
CA SER A 76 8.05 -16.24 0.76
C SER A 76 8.03 -15.12 -0.27
N ASN A 77 8.65 -13.99 0.08
CA ASN A 77 8.89 -12.84 -0.79
C ASN A 77 10.29 -12.84 -1.41
N GLN A 78 11.04 -13.95 -1.35
CA GLN A 78 12.35 -14.06 -2.01
C GLN A 78 12.26 -13.79 -3.53
N ASP A 79 11.17 -14.21 -4.16
CA ASP A 79 10.91 -14.01 -5.59
C ASP A 79 10.21 -12.67 -5.89
N ALA A 80 10.07 -11.77 -4.90
CA ALA A 80 9.49 -10.45 -5.15
C ALA A 80 10.41 -9.65 -6.09
N PRO A 81 9.87 -8.98 -7.11
CA PRO A 81 10.68 -8.18 -8.02
C PRO A 81 11.27 -6.98 -7.28
N PRO A 82 12.37 -6.38 -7.78
CA PRO A 82 12.85 -5.11 -7.26
C PRO A 82 11.81 -4.00 -7.43
N PRO A 83 11.75 -3.00 -6.51
CA PRO A 83 10.92 -1.82 -6.71
C PRO A 83 11.39 -1.01 -7.91
N PHE A 84 10.55 -0.08 -8.37
CA PHE A 84 10.87 0.80 -9.49
C PHE A 84 12.20 1.53 -9.25
N ARG A 85 12.96 1.66 -10.35
CA ARG A 85 14.09 2.57 -10.41
C ARG A 85 13.57 4.00 -10.38
N ILE A 86 14.36 4.89 -9.77
CA ILE A 86 14.05 6.31 -9.71
C ILE A 86 15.23 7.06 -10.34
N GLY A 87 14.93 8.02 -11.21
CA GLY A 87 15.93 8.91 -11.77
C GLY A 87 15.40 10.34 -11.88
N ARG A 88 16.28 11.32 -11.77
CA ARG A 88 15.94 12.73 -11.98
C ARG A 88 16.31 13.17 -13.39
N ILE A 89 15.38 13.82 -14.08
CA ILE A 89 15.56 14.27 -15.47
C ILE A 89 16.61 15.38 -15.51
N LYS A 90 17.75 15.09 -16.15
CA LYS A 90 18.80 16.06 -16.49
C LYS A 90 18.52 16.73 -17.83
N GLU A 91 18.19 15.92 -18.85
CA GLU A 91 17.90 16.41 -20.21
C GLU A 91 16.74 15.62 -20.82
N ILE A 92 15.91 16.31 -21.61
CA ILE A 92 14.93 15.71 -22.51
C ILE A 92 15.37 16.02 -23.92
N PHE A 93 15.58 15.00 -24.76
CA PHE A 93 16.08 15.23 -26.10
C PHE A 93 15.51 14.26 -27.14
N CYS A 94 15.62 14.66 -28.40
CA CYS A 94 15.42 13.79 -29.56
C CYS A 94 16.70 13.82 -30.41
N HIS A 95 17.04 12.69 -31.03
CA HIS A 95 18.12 12.66 -32.02
C HIS A 95 17.65 13.36 -33.30
N ARG A 96 18.58 14.03 -33.99
CA ARG A 96 18.29 14.59 -35.32
C ARG A 96 18.41 13.50 -36.38
N ARG A 97 17.44 13.43 -37.28
CA ARG A 97 17.49 12.57 -38.47
C ARG A 97 18.53 13.11 -39.45
N SER A 98 18.88 12.31 -40.47
CA SER A 98 19.78 12.71 -41.55
C SER A 98 19.37 13.99 -42.29
N ASN A 99 18.08 14.35 -42.24
CA ASN A 99 17.54 15.60 -42.79
C ASN A 99 17.61 16.81 -41.81
N GLY A 100 18.33 16.67 -40.68
CA GLY A 100 18.51 17.71 -39.67
C GLY A 100 17.31 17.95 -38.75
N LYS A 101 16.14 17.33 -39.01
CA LYS A 101 14.92 17.49 -38.19
C LYS A 101 14.95 16.55 -36.97
N PRO A 102 14.42 16.99 -35.81
CA PRO A 102 14.34 16.14 -34.62
C PRO A 102 13.37 14.97 -34.84
N ASP A 103 13.76 13.78 -34.40
CA ASP A 103 12.89 12.61 -34.37
C ASP A 103 12.00 12.63 -33.13
N THR A 104 10.84 13.27 -33.25
CA THR A 104 9.88 13.37 -32.14
C THR A 104 9.18 12.05 -31.82
N THR A 105 9.41 10.98 -32.59
CA THR A 105 8.86 9.64 -32.29
C THR A 105 9.70 8.90 -31.25
N GLU A 106 10.97 9.28 -31.08
CA GLU A 106 11.90 8.65 -30.15
C GLU A 106 12.44 9.67 -29.13
N VAL A 107 11.55 10.10 -28.22
CA VAL A 107 11.95 11.00 -27.12
C VAL A 107 12.78 10.22 -26.10
N LYS A 108 13.98 10.73 -25.79
CA LYS A 108 14.90 10.15 -24.79
C LYS A 108 15.07 11.08 -23.60
N LEU A 109 15.34 10.46 -22.46
CA LEU A 109 15.65 11.15 -21.21
C LEU A 109 17.07 10.78 -20.78
N ARG A 110 17.88 11.79 -20.46
CA ARG A 110 19.10 11.60 -19.68
C ARG A 110 18.79 11.85 -18.22
N LEU A 111 19.11 10.90 -17.35
CA LEU A 111 18.72 10.90 -15.95
C LEU A 111 19.93 10.77 -15.04
N TYR A 112 19.90 11.44 -13.89
CA TYR A 112 20.71 11.07 -12.72
C TYR A 112 20.07 9.87 -12.03
N LYS A 113 20.84 8.82 -11.74
CA LYS A 113 20.35 7.65 -11.02
C LYS A 113 20.20 7.96 -9.54
N LEU A 114 19.10 7.53 -8.93
CA LEU A 114 18.92 7.59 -7.48
C LEU A 114 19.07 6.19 -6.89
N TYR A 115 19.94 6.06 -5.89
CA TYR A 115 20.19 4.80 -5.20
C TYR A 115 19.21 4.63 -4.04
N ARG A 116 18.60 3.45 -3.91
CA ARG A 116 17.99 3.04 -2.64
C ARG A 116 19.06 2.51 -1.70
N PRO A 117 18.83 2.48 -0.38
CA PRO A 117 19.76 1.90 0.59
C PRO A 117 20.21 0.49 0.21
N GLU A 118 19.30 -0.36 -0.28
CA GLU A 118 19.58 -1.72 -0.74
C GLU A 118 20.34 -1.82 -2.06
N ASN A 119 20.46 -0.72 -2.81
CA ASN A 119 21.25 -0.68 -4.05
C ASN A 119 22.72 -0.31 -3.81
N THR A 120 23.05 0.17 -2.60
CA THR A 120 24.43 0.48 -2.21
C THR A 120 25.21 -0.79 -1.89
N HIS A 121 26.51 -0.66 -1.60
CA HIS A 121 27.34 -1.76 -1.10
C HIS A 121 26.82 -2.40 0.21
N LYS A 122 25.94 -1.72 0.97
CA LYS A 122 25.30 -2.28 2.17
C LYS A 122 24.31 -3.41 1.85
N GLY A 123 23.82 -3.48 0.60
CA GLY A 123 22.83 -4.46 0.16
C GLY A 123 21.55 -4.41 1.01
N VAL A 124 20.84 -5.53 1.10
CA VAL A 124 19.53 -5.62 1.79
C VAL A 124 19.60 -5.11 3.24
N LYS A 125 20.72 -5.30 3.95
CA LYS A 125 20.90 -4.82 5.33
C LYS A 125 20.81 -3.30 5.45
N GLY A 126 21.18 -2.56 4.39
CA GLY A 126 21.02 -1.11 4.33
C GLY A 126 19.57 -0.65 4.46
N SER A 127 18.60 -1.51 4.13
CA SER A 127 17.18 -1.17 4.14
C SER A 127 16.45 -1.44 5.46
N TYR A 128 17.10 -2.09 6.44
CA TYR A 128 16.45 -2.56 7.67
C TYR A 128 15.98 -1.40 8.56
N HIS A 129 16.75 -0.32 8.61
CA HIS A 129 16.49 0.80 9.51
C HIS A 129 16.07 2.09 8.80
N THR A 130 16.37 2.21 7.51
CA THR A 130 16.09 3.39 6.69
C THR A 130 14.60 3.51 6.35
N ASP A 131 14.15 4.74 6.10
CA ASP A 131 12.79 4.97 5.63
C ASP A 131 12.59 4.37 4.23
N ILE A 132 11.37 3.89 3.95
CA ILE A 132 11.05 3.22 2.68
C ILE A 132 11.14 4.16 1.47
N ASN A 133 11.07 5.48 1.72
CA ASN A 133 11.14 6.54 0.73
C ASN A 133 12.45 7.35 0.80
N GLN A 134 13.43 6.90 1.57
CA GLN A 134 14.77 7.49 1.58
C GLN A 134 15.58 6.98 0.37
N LEU A 135 16.29 7.90 -0.28
CA LEU A 135 17.19 7.67 -1.40
C LEU A 135 18.57 8.28 -1.12
N TYR A 136 19.50 7.99 -2.03
CA TYR A 136 20.80 8.61 -2.14
C TYR A 136 20.98 9.22 -3.53
N TRP A 137 21.48 10.46 -3.56
CA TRP A 137 21.87 11.10 -4.81
C TRP A 137 23.05 10.36 -5.47
N SER A 138 23.13 10.39 -6.80
CA SER A 138 24.32 9.94 -7.53
C SER A 138 24.49 10.73 -8.82
N ASP A 139 25.75 11.04 -9.16
CA ASP A 139 26.12 11.64 -10.44
C ASP A 139 26.25 10.59 -11.56
N GLU A 140 25.89 9.33 -11.31
CA GLU A 140 25.75 8.35 -12.37
C GLU A 140 24.59 8.71 -13.30
N GLU A 141 24.88 8.75 -14.60
CA GLU A 141 23.89 9.09 -15.62
C GLU A 141 23.45 7.86 -16.40
N VAL A 142 22.21 7.91 -16.91
CA VAL A 142 21.69 6.92 -17.86
C VAL A 142 20.78 7.59 -18.88
N THR A 143 20.75 7.04 -20.09
CA THR A 143 19.79 7.43 -21.12
C THR A 143 18.74 6.35 -21.29
N VAL A 144 17.47 6.71 -21.19
CA VAL A 144 16.30 5.81 -21.34
C VAL A 144 15.31 6.38 -22.35
N SER A 145 14.44 5.54 -22.89
CA SER A 145 13.32 6.01 -23.72
C SER A 145 12.19 6.56 -22.84
N MET A 146 11.55 7.64 -23.29
CA MET A 146 10.33 8.17 -22.65
C MET A 146 9.23 7.10 -22.57
N SER A 147 9.20 6.13 -23.49
CA SER A 147 8.23 5.03 -23.49
C SER A 147 8.35 4.11 -22.27
N GLU A 148 9.52 4.06 -21.63
CA GLU A 148 9.80 3.24 -20.44
C GLU A 148 9.31 3.90 -19.15
N VAL A 149 8.96 5.19 -19.18
CA VAL A 149 8.49 5.93 -18.00
C VAL A 149 7.16 5.35 -17.51
N LEU A 150 7.15 4.95 -16.24
CA LEU A 150 5.99 4.37 -15.56
C LEU A 150 5.13 5.44 -14.87
N GLY A 151 5.72 6.57 -14.51
CA GLY A 151 5.03 7.70 -13.87
C GLY A 151 6.03 8.72 -13.32
N ARG A 152 5.52 9.83 -12.81
CA ARG A 152 6.30 10.88 -12.12
C ARG A 152 6.34 10.65 -10.61
N CYS A 153 7.40 11.10 -9.96
CA CYS A 153 7.50 11.17 -8.50
C CYS A 153 8.21 12.45 -8.04
N GLN A 154 8.04 12.78 -6.76
CA GLN A 154 8.72 13.90 -6.11
C GLN A 154 9.92 13.36 -5.34
N VAL A 155 11.09 13.93 -5.60
CA VAL A 155 12.32 13.61 -4.87
C VAL A 155 12.92 14.95 -4.46
N GLU A 156 13.01 15.20 -3.16
CA GLU A 156 13.54 16.47 -2.64
C GLU A 156 14.78 16.24 -1.77
N TYR A 157 15.65 17.24 -1.69
CA TYR A 157 16.73 17.23 -0.73
C TYR A 157 16.17 17.59 0.64
N GLY A 158 16.37 16.74 1.66
CA GLY A 158 15.68 16.87 2.94
C GLY A 158 15.94 18.19 3.67
N GLU A 159 17.16 18.75 3.55
CA GLU A 159 17.50 20.05 4.16
C GLU A 159 16.90 21.27 3.42
N ASP A 160 16.33 21.06 2.22
CA ASP A 160 15.59 22.11 1.50
C ASP A 160 14.08 22.10 1.85
N LEU A 161 13.60 21.12 2.62
CA LEU A 161 12.19 21.03 3.02
C LEU A 161 11.86 22.12 4.05
N THR A 162 10.69 22.73 3.90
CA THR A 162 10.14 23.70 4.88
C THR A 162 9.47 23.03 6.07
N GLU A 163 9.17 21.75 5.95
CA GLU A 163 8.50 20.89 6.92
C GLU A 163 9.41 19.71 7.29
N THR A 164 9.02 18.94 8.32
CA THR A 164 9.80 17.75 8.68
C THR A 164 9.68 16.67 7.60
N VAL A 165 10.66 15.77 7.51
CA VAL A 165 10.62 14.63 6.57
C VAL A 165 9.36 13.78 6.75
N GLN A 166 8.89 13.60 7.98
CA GLN A 166 7.68 12.83 8.28
C GLN A 166 6.41 13.52 7.76
N GLU A 167 6.28 14.84 7.95
CA GLU A 167 5.16 15.64 7.42
C GLU A 167 5.16 15.60 5.90
N TYR A 168 6.32 15.88 5.28
CA TYR A 168 6.49 15.81 3.82
C TYR A 168 6.10 14.45 3.27
N SER A 169 6.57 13.36 3.91
CA SER A 169 6.29 11.98 3.48
C SER A 169 4.81 11.58 3.63
N SER A 170 4.13 12.10 4.66
CA SER A 170 2.73 11.77 4.95
C SER A 170 1.74 12.63 4.17
N ALA A 171 2.16 13.81 3.71
CA ALA A 171 1.31 14.77 3.00
C ALA A 171 1.00 14.39 1.54
N GLY A 172 1.50 13.27 1.02
CA GLY A 172 1.05 12.79 -0.28
C GLY A 172 1.75 11.55 -0.82
N PRO A 173 1.20 10.93 -1.87
CA PRO A 173 1.79 9.77 -2.53
C PRO A 173 3.05 10.16 -3.33
N ASP A 174 3.86 9.15 -3.67
CA ASP A 174 5.01 9.28 -4.59
C ASP A 174 6.08 10.30 -4.15
N ARG A 175 6.21 10.54 -2.84
CA ARG A 175 7.17 11.45 -2.22
C ARG A 175 8.38 10.73 -1.64
N PHE A 176 9.55 11.14 -2.09
CA PHE A 176 10.87 10.62 -1.71
C PHE A 176 11.77 11.77 -1.30
N TYR A 177 12.81 11.43 -0.55
CA TYR A 177 13.84 12.39 -0.16
C TYR A 177 15.22 11.76 -0.15
N PHE A 178 16.25 12.58 -0.18
CA PHE A 178 17.63 12.17 0.10
C PHE A 178 18.29 13.20 1.00
N LEU A 179 19.30 12.75 1.76
CA LEU A 179 20.14 13.60 2.61
C LEU A 179 21.62 13.51 2.22
N GLU A 180 22.04 12.41 1.62
CA GLU A 180 23.43 12.14 1.25
C GLU A 180 23.48 11.72 -0.23
N ALA A 181 24.64 11.94 -0.85
CA ALA A 181 25.02 11.32 -2.10
C ALA A 181 25.79 10.02 -1.83
N TYR A 182 25.67 9.07 -2.75
CA TYR A 182 26.40 7.81 -2.71
C TYR A 182 27.36 7.70 -3.88
N ASN A 183 28.64 7.47 -3.56
CA ASN A 183 29.70 7.26 -4.53
C ASN A 183 30.02 5.77 -4.67
N ALA A 184 29.61 5.18 -5.80
CA ALA A 184 29.78 3.74 -6.03
C ALA A 184 31.25 3.29 -6.15
N LYS A 185 32.16 4.19 -6.55
CA LYS A 185 33.60 3.86 -6.74
C LYS A 185 34.30 3.74 -5.39
N THR A 186 34.12 4.73 -4.52
CA THR A 186 34.72 4.76 -3.18
C THR A 186 33.89 4.01 -2.13
N LYS A 187 32.63 3.68 -2.48
CA LYS A 187 31.62 3.10 -1.57
C LYS A 187 31.38 3.98 -0.32
N SER A 188 31.51 5.29 -0.46
CA SER A 188 31.28 6.27 0.61
C SER A 188 29.97 7.03 0.44
N PHE A 189 29.54 7.66 1.52
CA PHE A 189 28.44 8.62 1.53
C PHE A 189 29.04 10.02 1.74
N GLU A 190 28.55 11.00 0.99
CA GLU A 190 29.05 12.37 0.97
C GLU A 190 27.89 13.36 0.88
N ASP A 191 28.15 14.64 1.17
CA ASP A 191 27.13 15.68 1.01
C ASP A 191 26.70 15.78 -0.46
N PRO A 192 25.39 15.93 -0.75
CA PRO A 192 24.94 16.06 -2.12
C PRO A 192 25.50 17.31 -2.80
N PRO A 193 25.87 17.23 -4.09
CA PRO A 193 26.40 18.37 -4.80
C PRO A 193 25.32 19.45 -5.00
N ASN A 194 25.74 20.72 -5.15
CA ASN A 194 24.80 21.84 -5.24
C ASN A 194 23.81 21.76 -6.43
N HIS A 195 24.14 21.03 -7.50
CA HIS A 195 23.21 20.81 -8.63
C HIS A 195 22.13 19.77 -8.32
N ALA A 196 22.27 19.00 -7.24
CA ALA A 196 21.23 18.11 -6.74
C ALA A 196 20.13 18.86 -5.96
N ARG A 197 20.38 20.10 -5.53
CA ARG A 197 19.41 20.91 -4.79
C ARG A 197 18.37 21.54 -5.71
N SER A 198 17.17 21.74 -5.20
CA SER A 198 16.08 22.38 -5.94
C SER A 198 16.40 23.85 -6.18
N ALA A 199 16.08 24.37 -7.38
CA ALA A 199 16.43 25.73 -7.78
C ALA A 199 15.78 26.81 -6.88
N VAL A 200 14.71 26.46 -6.17
CA VAL A 200 13.91 27.35 -5.33
C VAL A 200 14.68 27.82 -4.08
N ASN A 201 15.65 27.06 -3.58
CA ASN A 201 16.41 27.37 -2.35
C ASN A 201 17.91 27.60 -2.57
N LYS A 202 18.32 28.00 -3.78
CA LYS A 202 19.70 28.47 -4.03
C LYS A 202 19.95 29.82 -3.36
N GLY A 203 20.17 29.84 -2.04
CA GLY A 203 20.60 31.06 -1.36
C GLY A 203 20.54 31.04 0.16
N LYS A 204 21.57 30.47 0.81
CA LYS A 204 22.20 30.99 2.05
C LYS A 204 23.46 30.16 2.40
N GLY A 205 24.39 30.07 1.44
CA GLY A 205 25.76 29.71 1.78
C GLY A 205 26.40 30.84 2.59
N LYS A 206 27.03 30.53 3.72
CA LYS A 206 27.87 31.46 4.50
C LYS A 206 29.09 31.88 3.68
N GLY A 207 28.90 32.80 2.74
CA GLY A 207 29.97 33.56 2.09
C GLY A 207 30.01 34.97 2.67
N LYS A 208 31.07 35.32 3.39
CA LYS A 208 31.39 36.72 3.72
C LYS A 208 31.63 37.47 2.40
N GLY A 209 30.65 38.24 1.95
CA GLY A 209 30.77 39.13 0.80
C GLY A 209 29.77 40.26 0.92
N LYS A 210 30.27 41.47 1.18
CA LYS A 210 29.48 42.72 1.15
C LYS A 210 29.05 43.01 -0.29
N GLY A 211 27.78 43.29 -0.51
CA GLY A 211 27.28 43.80 -1.78
C GLY A 211 25.75 43.83 -1.80
N ALA A 212 25.18 45.02 -1.64
CA ALA A 212 23.75 45.27 -1.69
C ALA A 212 23.25 45.39 -3.14
N ALA A 213 22.18 44.67 -3.47
CA ALA A 213 21.19 45.06 -4.47
C ALA A 213 19.96 44.16 -4.29
N ALA A 214 18.88 44.73 -3.76
CA ALA A 214 17.58 44.06 -3.66
C ALA A 214 16.91 44.13 -5.04
N GLN A 215 16.63 42.96 -5.63
CA GLN A 215 15.69 42.82 -6.73
C GLN A 215 14.54 41.96 -6.21
N GLU A 216 13.36 42.57 -6.11
CA GLU A 216 12.11 41.92 -5.74
C GLU A 216 11.79 40.81 -6.74
N ALA A 217 11.89 39.55 -6.29
CA ALA A 217 11.38 38.41 -7.02
C ALA A 217 9.90 38.23 -6.64
N GLN A 218 9.02 38.39 -7.62
CA GLN A 218 7.61 38.02 -7.51
C GLN A 218 7.49 36.54 -7.15
N GLU A 219 7.09 36.28 -5.92
CA GLU A 219 6.67 34.97 -5.44
C GLU A 219 5.41 34.52 -6.21
N SER A 220 5.58 33.59 -7.14
CA SER A 220 4.48 32.77 -7.65
C SER A 220 4.28 31.58 -6.71
N GLN A 221 3.69 31.84 -5.54
CA GLN A 221 3.20 30.79 -4.66
C GLN A 221 1.98 30.12 -5.31
N SER A 222 2.20 29.13 -6.19
CA SER A 222 1.15 28.16 -6.54
C SER A 222 1.17 27.00 -5.55
N GLY A 223 1.00 27.32 -4.26
CA GLY A 223 0.67 26.31 -3.26
C GLY A 223 -0.80 25.94 -3.42
N THR A 224 -1.11 24.79 -4.02
CA THR A 224 -2.46 24.23 -3.97
C THR A 224 -2.83 24.04 -2.50
N GLN A 225 -3.67 24.94 -1.95
CA GLN A 225 -4.24 24.75 -0.62
C GLN A 225 -5.02 23.43 -0.62
N GLU A 226 -4.73 22.58 0.36
CA GLU A 226 -5.35 21.28 0.50
C GLU A 226 -6.83 21.46 0.88
N ILE A 227 -7.74 21.09 -0.02
CA ILE A 227 -9.18 21.23 0.20
C ILE A 227 -9.60 20.15 1.20
N LYS A 228 -9.82 20.55 2.46
CA LYS A 228 -10.34 19.67 3.49
C LYS A 228 -11.83 19.41 3.26
N LEU A 229 -12.15 18.29 2.64
CA LEU A 229 -13.53 17.85 2.42
C LEU A 229 -14.16 17.33 3.72
N PRO A 230 -15.49 17.47 3.89
CA PRO A 230 -16.19 16.87 5.02
C PRO A 230 -16.11 15.33 4.94
N LYS A 231 -15.96 14.70 6.11
CA LYS A 231 -15.93 13.24 6.24
C LYS A 231 -17.32 12.64 6.02
N TYR A 232 -17.38 11.47 5.39
CA TYR A 232 -18.61 10.72 5.22
C TYR A 232 -19.06 10.09 6.54
N ARG A 233 -20.30 10.36 6.94
CA ARG A 233 -20.94 9.64 8.06
C ARG A 233 -21.12 8.18 7.68
N THR A 234 -20.43 7.30 8.39
CA THR A 234 -20.25 5.90 7.99
C THR A 234 -20.97 4.94 8.92
N LEU A 235 -21.60 3.93 8.33
CA LEU A 235 -22.13 2.75 9.01
C LEU A 235 -21.25 1.54 8.65
N ASP A 236 -20.63 0.92 9.65
CA ASP A 236 -19.83 -0.31 9.51
C ASP A 236 -20.61 -1.52 10.03
N VAL A 237 -21.05 -2.40 9.13
CA VAL A 237 -21.81 -3.61 9.49
C VAL A 237 -20.88 -4.81 9.49
N PHE A 238 -20.97 -5.65 10.53
CA PHE A 238 -20.00 -6.73 10.79
C PHE A 238 -18.60 -6.16 11.08
N SER A 239 -18.56 -5.13 11.92
CA SER A 239 -17.40 -4.26 12.07
C SER A 239 -16.17 -4.95 12.69
N GLY A 240 -16.36 -6.08 13.39
CA GLY A 240 -15.30 -6.68 14.18
C GLY A 240 -14.71 -5.67 15.17
N CYS A 241 -13.39 -5.72 15.36
CA CYS A 241 -12.68 -4.72 16.15
C CYS A 241 -12.45 -3.38 15.43
N GLY A 242 -12.90 -3.22 14.19
CA GLY A 242 -12.88 -1.95 13.47
C GLY A 242 -11.70 -1.73 12.51
N GLY A 243 -10.95 -2.77 12.13
CA GLY A 243 -9.80 -2.61 11.22
C GLY A 243 -10.14 -2.00 9.85
N LEU A 244 -11.35 -2.21 9.32
CA LEU A 244 -11.81 -1.56 8.09
C LEU A 244 -12.12 -0.07 8.31
N SER A 245 -12.84 0.26 9.40
CA SER A 245 -13.12 1.64 9.80
C SER A 245 -11.84 2.42 10.08
N GLU A 246 -10.88 1.84 10.80
CA GLU A 246 -9.58 2.45 11.09
C GLU A 246 -8.85 2.86 9.81
N GLY A 247 -8.80 1.97 8.80
CA GLY A 247 -8.19 2.30 7.51
C GLY A 247 -8.88 3.47 6.79
N PHE A 248 -10.20 3.61 6.90
CA PHE A 248 -10.92 4.75 6.32
C PHE A 248 -10.78 6.04 7.14
N HIS A 249 -10.64 5.95 8.46
CA HIS A 249 -10.35 7.09 9.33
C HIS A 249 -8.96 7.65 9.03
N GLN A 250 -7.96 6.77 8.88
CA GLN A 250 -6.60 7.13 8.45
C GLN A 250 -6.57 7.77 7.06
N ALA A 251 -7.42 7.31 6.14
CA ALA A 251 -7.57 7.93 4.82
C ALA A 251 -8.24 9.32 4.87
N GLY A 252 -8.76 9.75 6.03
CA GLY A 252 -9.36 11.07 6.22
C GLY A 252 -10.73 11.24 5.55
N ILE A 253 -11.31 10.20 4.96
CA ILE A 253 -12.55 10.29 4.17
C ILE A 253 -13.82 10.00 4.97
N SER A 254 -13.72 9.33 6.12
CA SER A 254 -14.88 8.85 6.86
C SER A 254 -14.81 9.13 8.35
N GLU A 255 -15.98 9.22 8.95
CA GLU A 255 -16.19 9.14 10.38
C GLU A 255 -17.27 8.08 10.66
N THR A 256 -16.90 7.01 11.38
CA THR A 256 -17.83 5.92 11.67
C THR A 256 -18.74 6.33 12.81
N MET A 257 -20.00 6.68 12.48
CA MET A 257 -20.98 7.13 13.46
C MET A 257 -21.75 5.95 14.07
N TRP A 258 -21.86 4.84 13.31
CA TRP A 258 -22.56 3.63 13.72
C TRP A 258 -21.76 2.38 13.35
N ALA A 259 -21.73 1.42 14.26
CA ALA A 259 -21.15 0.10 14.02
C ALA A 259 -22.07 -1.01 14.53
N ILE A 260 -22.16 -2.12 13.80
CA ILE A 260 -22.97 -3.28 14.17
C ILE A 260 -22.05 -4.50 14.26
N GLU A 261 -21.89 -5.03 15.47
CA GLU A 261 -21.08 -6.24 15.73
C GLU A 261 -21.79 -7.11 16.77
N MET A 262 -22.17 -8.31 16.38
CA MET A 262 -22.93 -9.22 17.26
C MET A 262 -22.04 -9.84 18.36
N TRP A 263 -20.74 -9.98 18.12
CA TRP A 263 -19.80 -10.59 19.05
C TRP A 263 -19.23 -9.55 20.03
N GLU A 264 -19.71 -9.61 21.26
CA GLU A 264 -19.44 -8.62 22.30
C GLU A 264 -17.95 -8.24 22.51
N PRO A 265 -16.97 -9.18 22.56
CA PRO A 265 -15.56 -8.81 22.67
C PRO A 265 -15.06 -7.92 21.53
N ALA A 266 -15.51 -8.16 20.29
CA ALA A 266 -15.16 -7.31 19.16
C ALA A 266 -15.88 -5.96 19.22
N ALA A 267 -17.16 -5.94 19.62
CA ALA A 267 -17.90 -4.70 19.82
C ALA A 267 -17.25 -3.81 20.90
N GLN A 268 -16.77 -4.39 22.00
CA GLN A 268 -16.02 -3.68 23.03
C GLN A 268 -14.69 -3.12 22.50
N ALA A 269 -13.94 -3.92 21.74
CA ALA A 269 -12.73 -3.42 21.08
C ALA A 269 -13.03 -2.25 20.12
N PHE A 270 -14.15 -2.30 19.38
CA PHE A 270 -14.57 -1.19 18.53
C PHE A 270 -14.85 0.07 19.34
N ARG A 271 -15.60 -0.04 20.46
CA ARG A 271 -15.93 1.09 21.36
C ARG A 271 -14.67 1.76 21.91
N LEU A 272 -13.69 0.97 22.34
CA LEU A 272 -12.43 1.49 22.89
C LEU A 272 -11.68 2.38 21.89
N ASN A 273 -11.68 2.01 20.62
CA ASN A 273 -10.97 2.75 19.57
C ASN A 273 -11.81 3.89 18.97
N ASN A 274 -13.13 3.88 19.16
CA ASN A 274 -14.05 4.82 18.52
C ASN A 274 -15.07 5.37 19.54
N PRO A 275 -14.65 6.25 20.48
CA PRO A 275 -15.53 6.73 21.56
C PRO A 275 -16.73 7.55 21.07
N GLY A 276 -16.66 8.12 19.86
CA GLY A 276 -17.77 8.85 19.23
C GLY A 276 -18.79 7.97 18.49
N THR A 277 -18.55 6.66 18.37
CA THR A 277 -19.39 5.76 17.58
C THR A 277 -20.49 5.13 18.44
N THR A 278 -21.72 5.10 17.92
CA THR A 278 -22.79 4.26 18.49
C THR A 278 -22.60 2.81 18.04
N VAL A 279 -22.16 1.94 18.95
CA VAL A 279 -21.92 0.51 18.67
C VAL A 279 -23.09 -0.34 19.16
N PHE A 280 -23.74 -1.03 18.23
CA PHE A 280 -24.84 -1.95 18.50
C PHE A 280 -24.32 -3.39 18.61
N THR A 281 -24.39 -3.97 19.82
CA THR A 281 -24.09 -5.39 20.02
C THR A 281 -25.32 -6.26 19.73
N GLU A 282 -25.73 -6.33 18.47
CA GLU A 282 -26.95 -7.02 18.05
C GLU A 282 -26.79 -7.72 16.69
N ASP A 283 -27.71 -8.62 16.36
CA ASP A 283 -27.84 -9.14 14.99
C ASP A 283 -28.30 -8.01 14.06
N CYS A 284 -27.55 -7.78 12.98
CA CYS A 284 -27.87 -6.78 11.97
C CYS A 284 -29.31 -6.88 11.40
N ASN A 285 -29.92 -8.07 11.37
CA ASN A 285 -31.29 -8.24 10.88
C ASN A 285 -32.31 -7.62 11.84
N VAL A 286 -32.06 -7.69 13.15
CA VAL A 286 -32.93 -7.12 14.18
C VAL A 286 -32.92 -5.59 14.06
N LEU A 287 -31.72 -5.00 13.99
CA LEU A 287 -31.59 -3.55 13.86
C LEU A 287 -32.23 -3.01 12.58
N LEU A 288 -32.02 -3.67 11.43
CA LEU A 288 -32.66 -3.25 10.19
C LEU A 288 -34.19 -3.34 10.28
N LYS A 289 -34.72 -4.39 10.93
CA LYS A 289 -36.16 -4.55 11.14
C LYS A 289 -36.74 -3.41 11.99
N LEU A 290 -36.06 -3.00 13.06
CA LEU A 290 -36.48 -1.87 13.90
C LEU A 290 -36.58 -0.57 13.09
N VAL A 291 -35.55 -0.26 12.31
CA VAL A 291 -35.54 0.95 11.47
C VAL A 291 -36.62 0.89 10.39
N MET A 292 -36.86 -0.29 9.79
CA MET A 292 -37.95 -0.49 8.83
C MET A 292 -39.35 -0.39 9.45
N SER A 293 -39.50 -0.68 10.75
CA SER A 293 -40.77 -0.49 11.48
C SER A 293 -40.97 0.94 11.99
N GLY A 294 -40.05 1.87 11.69
CA GLY A 294 -40.15 3.28 12.07
C GLY A 294 -39.61 3.60 13.46
N GLU A 295 -38.92 2.65 14.11
CA GLU A 295 -38.29 2.89 15.41
C GLU A 295 -37.10 3.84 15.27
N LYS A 296 -36.95 4.73 16.24
CA LYS A 296 -35.84 5.70 16.30
C LYS A 296 -34.73 5.28 17.26
N THR A 297 -35.05 4.39 18.19
CA THR A 297 -34.14 3.90 19.23
C THR A 297 -34.32 2.39 19.40
N ASN A 298 -33.28 1.68 19.81
CA ASN A 298 -33.43 0.30 20.30
C ASN A 298 -33.88 0.28 21.77
N SER A 299 -34.03 -0.92 22.33
CA SER A 299 -34.40 -1.13 23.74
C SER A 299 -33.41 -0.56 24.76
N LEU A 300 -32.17 -0.29 24.35
CA LEU A 300 -31.12 0.33 25.16
C LEU A 300 -31.07 1.86 25.02
N GLY A 301 -32.02 2.47 24.29
CA GLY A 301 -32.06 3.92 24.06
C GLY A 301 -31.01 4.44 23.07
N GLN A 302 -30.30 3.56 22.36
CA GLN A 302 -29.34 3.96 21.34
C GLN A 302 -30.07 4.43 20.09
N ARG A 303 -29.72 5.63 19.58
CA ARG A 303 -30.32 6.20 18.37
C ARG A 303 -29.96 5.38 17.13
N LEU A 304 -30.99 4.86 16.46
CA LEU A 304 -30.84 4.11 15.22
C LEU A 304 -30.57 5.06 14.03
N PRO A 305 -29.64 4.75 13.12
CA PRO A 305 -29.44 5.54 11.91
C PRO A 305 -30.71 5.56 11.05
N GLN A 306 -31.02 6.70 10.44
CA GLN A 306 -32.18 6.88 9.57
C GLN A 306 -31.75 7.16 8.11
N LYS A 307 -32.71 7.19 7.18
CA LYS A 307 -32.43 7.60 5.80
C LYS A 307 -31.89 9.03 5.77
N GLY A 308 -30.79 9.26 5.05
CA GLY A 308 -30.06 10.53 5.00
C GLY A 308 -28.92 10.65 6.03
N ASP A 309 -28.92 9.82 7.07
CA ASP A 309 -27.85 9.81 8.06
C ASP A 309 -26.57 9.12 7.53
N VAL A 310 -26.75 8.00 6.82
CA VAL A 310 -25.65 7.15 6.32
C VAL A 310 -25.21 7.56 4.91
N GLU A 311 -23.98 8.09 4.79
CA GLU A 311 -23.39 8.50 3.52
C GLU A 311 -22.45 7.45 2.94
N MET A 312 -21.79 6.67 3.79
CA MET A 312 -20.98 5.52 3.38
C MET A 312 -21.38 4.27 4.17
N LEU A 313 -21.48 3.14 3.47
CA LEU A 313 -21.77 1.84 4.06
C LEU A 313 -20.60 0.89 3.78
N CYS A 314 -19.97 0.37 4.82
CA CYS A 314 -18.89 -0.61 4.71
C CYS A 314 -19.17 -1.84 5.59
N GLY A 315 -18.55 -2.97 5.25
CA GLY A 315 -18.79 -4.22 5.98
C GLY A 315 -18.22 -5.47 5.33
N GLY A 316 -18.01 -6.48 6.17
CA GLY A 316 -17.44 -7.78 5.81
C GLY A 316 -18.38 -8.95 6.14
N PRO A 317 -19.51 -9.12 5.43
CA PRO A 317 -20.49 -10.15 5.77
C PRO A 317 -19.87 -11.56 5.73
N PRO A 318 -19.99 -12.36 6.81
CA PRO A 318 -19.33 -13.66 6.88
C PRO A 318 -19.95 -14.65 5.88
N CYS A 319 -19.11 -15.21 5.02
CA CYS A 319 -19.54 -16.04 3.88
C CYS A 319 -19.39 -17.56 4.12
N GLN A 320 -19.46 -18.01 5.38
CA GLN A 320 -19.08 -19.38 5.75
C GLN A 320 -19.97 -20.46 5.12
N GLY A 321 -21.22 -20.18 4.74
CA GLY A 321 -22.12 -21.16 4.11
C GLY A 321 -21.78 -21.52 2.66
N PHE A 322 -20.87 -20.78 2.01
CA PHE A 322 -20.49 -20.96 0.60
C PHE A 322 -19.12 -21.62 0.39
N SER A 323 -18.36 -21.90 1.45
CA SER A 323 -17.05 -22.56 1.34
C SER A 323 -17.20 -24.01 0.86
N GLY A 324 -16.46 -24.40 -0.18
CA GLY A 324 -16.50 -25.76 -0.74
C GLY A 324 -16.03 -26.88 0.19
N MET A 325 -15.53 -26.53 1.38
CA MET A 325 -15.06 -27.46 2.42
C MET A 325 -16.10 -27.78 3.49
N ASN A 326 -17.32 -27.21 3.42
CA ASN A 326 -18.37 -27.56 4.36
C ASN A 326 -19.04 -28.89 3.98
N ARG A 327 -18.81 -29.91 4.83
CA ARG A 327 -19.43 -31.25 4.80
C ARG A 327 -20.97 -31.23 4.93
N PHE A 328 -21.58 -30.06 5.17
CA PHE A 328 -23.02 -29.85 5.42
C PHE A 328 -23.62 -28.74 4.52
N ASN A 329 -23.56 -28.94 3.21
CA ASN A 329 -24.00 -27.99 2.18
C ASN A 329 -25.55 -27.76 2.11
N SER A 330 -26.35 -28.50 2.88
CA SER A 330 -27.83 -28.48 2.80
C SER A 330 -28.60 -28.07 4.07
N ARG A 331 -27.93 -27.82 5.21
CA ARG A 331 -28.62 -27.43 6.47
C ARG A 331 -29.05 -25.95 6.48
N THR A 332 -30.13 -25.64 7.19
CA THR A 332 -30.73 -24.30 7.38
C THR A 332 -29.72 -23.23 7.81
N TYR A 333 -28.74 -23.61 8.63
CA TYR A 333 -27.66 -22.71 9.09
C TYR A 333 -26.73 -22.26 7.96
N SER A 334 -26.46 -23.11 6.98
CA SER A 334 -25.70 -22.76 5.77
C SER A 334 -26.49 -21.78 4.89
N LYS A 335 -27.83 -21.93 4.81
CA LYS A 335 -28.72 -20.96 4.14
C LYS A 335 -28.77 -19.61 4.86
N PHE A 336 -28.73 -19.60 6.20
CA PHE A 336 -28.69 -18.39 7.04
C PHE A 336 -27.35 -17.63 6.91
N LYS A 337 -26.19 -18.30 6.93
CA LYS A 337 -24.92 -17.60 6.65
C LYS A 337 -24.80 -17.11 5.21
N ASN A 338 -25.49 -17.78 4.28
CA ASN A 338 -25.63 -17.29 2.91
C ASN A 338 -26.54 -16.05 2.80
N SER A 339 -27.39 -15.79 3.81
CA SER A 339 -28.34 -14.67 3.80
C SER A 339 -27.75 -13.36 4.33
N LEU A 340 -26.61 -13.36 5.03
CA LEU A 340 -26.04 -12.11 5.56
C LEU A 340 -25.50 -11.16 4.47
N VAL A 341 -25.10 -11.70 3.31
CA VAL A 341 -24.83 -10.87 2.12
C VAL A 341 -26.11 -10.18 1.64
N VAL A 342 -27.25 -10.89 1.70
CA VAL A 342 -28.56 -10.32 1.34
C VAL A 342 -28.98 -9.28 2.36
N SER A 343 -28.84 -9.56 3.66
CA SER A 343 -29.09 -8.59 4.73
C SER A 343 -28.27 -7.31 4.49
N TYR A 344 -26.98 -7.44 4.21
CA TYR A 344 -26.11 -6.30 3.93
C TYR A 344 -26.51 -5.52 2.67
N LEU A 345 -26.97 -6.21 1.62
CA LEU A 345 -27.55 -5.55 0.44
C LEU A 345 -28.87 -4.84 0.77
N SER A 346 -29.69 -5.37 1.69
CA SER A 346 -30.89 -4.70 2.17
C SER A 346 -30.58 -3.41 2.94
N TYR A 347 -29.47 -3.37 3.71
CA TYR A 347 -28.96 -2.12 4.29
C TYR A 347 -28.63 -1.10 3.18
N CYS A 348 -27.93 -1.52 2.13
CA CYS A 348 -27.61 -0.66 1.00
C CYS A 348 -28.86 -0.13 0.29
N ASP A 349 -29.87 -0.99 0.05
CA ASP A 349 -31.13 -0.60 -0.58
C ASP A 349 -31.94 0.37 0.27
N TYR A 350 -31.99 0.14 1.58
CA TYR A 350 -32.75 0.96 2.51
C TYR A 350 -32.13 2.35 2.69
N TYR A 351 -30.83 2.42 3.02
CA TYR A 351 -30.16 3.67 3.37
C TYR A 351 -29.73 4.48 2.14
N ARG A 352 -29.55 3.84 0.98
CA ARG A 352 -29.06 4.47 -0.25
C ARG A 352 -27.80 5.35 -0.04
N PRO A 353 -26.72 4.81 0.54
CA PRO A 353 -25.48 5.56 0.79
C PRO A 353 -24.84 6.04 -0.53
N ARG A 354 -24.04 7.11 -0.48
CA ARG A 354 -23.26 7.61 -1.61
C ARG A 354 -22.23 6.58 -2.08
N PHE A 355 -21.57 5.92 -1.12
CA PHE A 355 -20.59 4.87 -1.38
C PHE A 355 -20.88 3.60 -0.60
N PHE A 356 -20.62 2.45 -1.23
CA PHE A 356 -20.79 1.13 -0.63
C PHE A 356 -19.53 0.29 -0.86
N LEU A 357 -19.05 -0.35 0.20
CA LEU A 357 -17.95 -1.31 0.15
C LEU A 357 -18.37 -2.64 0.78
N LEU A 358 -18.11 -3.74 0.08
CA LEU A 358 -18.21 -5.09 0.62
C LEU A 358 -16.84 -5.76 0.53
N GLU A 359 -16.26 -6.10 1.68
CA GLU A 359 -15.04 -6.90 1.78
C GLU A 359 -15.38 -8.37 1.99
N ASN A 360 -14.67 -9.26 1.29
CA ASN A 360 -14.74 -10.68 1.62
C ASN A 360 -13.45 -11.45 1.29
N VAL A 361 -13.41 -12.72 1.67
CA VAL A 361 -12.35 -13.64 1.28
C VAL A 361 -12.21 -13.70 -0.24
N ARG A 362 -10.99 -13.92 -0.75
CA ARG A 362 -10.73 -14.03 -2.20
C ARG A 362 -11.71 -14.95 -2.93
N ASN A 363 -12.10 -16.07 -2.33
CA ASN A 363 -12.95 -17.06 -2.99
C ASN A 363 -14.42 -16.63 -3.15
N PHE A 364 -14.83 -15.49 -2.57
CA PHE A 364 -16.17 -14.91 -2.77
C PHE A 364 -16.55 -14.80 -4.24
N VAL A 365 -15.59 -14.40 -5.08
CA VAL A 365 -15.80 -14.22 -6.52
C VAL A 365 -16.00 -15.53 -7.29
N SER A 366 -15.70 -16.69 -6.68
CA SER A 366 -15.78 -18.01 -7.31
C SER A 366 -16.84 -18.92 -6.66
N PHE A 367 -17.46 -18.50 -5.56
CA PHE A 367 -18.42 -19.34 -4.86
C PHE A 367 -19.65 -19.65 -5.71
N LYS A 368 -20.05 -20.93 -5.70
CA LYS A 368 -21.20 -21.47 -6.47
C LYS A 368 -21.12 -21.07 -7.95
N SER A 369 -19.99 -21.34 -8.60
CA SER A 369 -19.73 -20.93 -9.99
C SER A 369 -19.95 -19.42 -10.19
N SER A 370 -19.39 -18.64 -9.27
CA SER A 370 -19.48 -17.18 -9.24
C SER A 370 -20.90 -16.61 -9.12
N MET A 371 -21.91 -17.43 -8.80
CA MET A 371 -23.31 -16.97 -8.67
C MET A 371 -23.50 -15.98 -7.52
N VAL A 372 -22.76 -16.14 -6.42
CA VAL A 372 -22.83 -15.20 -5.28
C VAL A 372 -22.43 -13.80 -5.76
N LEU A 373 -21.28 -13.68 -6.42
CA LEU A 373 -20.83 -12.41 -7.03
C LEU A 373 -21.84 -11.87 -8.04
N LYS A 374 -22.30 -12.71 -8.99
CA LYS A 374 -23.24 -12.30 -10.04
C LYS A 374 -24.54 -11.74 -9.44
N LEU A 375 -25.10 -12.39 -8.42
CA LEU A 375 -26.32 -11.92 -7.75
C LEU A 375 -26.07 -10.64 -6.95
N THR A 376 -24.95 -10.53 -6.23
CA THR A 376 -24.57 -9.30 -5.53
C THR A 376 -24.50 -8.11 -6.49
N LEU A 377 -23.79 -8.25 -7.61
CA LEU A 377 -23.70 -7.20 -8.64
C LEU A 377 -25.07 -6.93 -9.28
N ARG A 378 -25.85 -7.97 -9.57
CA ARG A 378 -27.20 -7.83 -10.14
C ARG A 378 -28.13 -7.02 -9.23
N CYS A 379 -28.05 -7.24 -7.91
CA CYS A 379 -28.80 -6.46 -6.92
C CYS A 379 -28.37 -5.00 -6.92
N LEU A 380 -27.05 -4.71 -6.88
CA LEU A 380 -26.52 -3.34 -6.94
C LEU A 380 -26.98 -2.60 -8.21
N VAL A 381 -26.86 -3.25 -9.37
CA VAL A 381 -27.36 -2.69 -10.65
C VAL A 381 -28.87 -2.48 -10.61
N ARG A 382 -29.64 -3.40 -10.03
CA ARG A 382 -31.10 -3.25 -9.88
C ARG A 382 -31.46 -2.05 -8.99
N MET A 383 -30.65 -1.78 -7.96
CA MET A 383 -30.81 -0.61 -7.10
C MET A 383 -30.42 0.71 -7.81
N GLY A 384 -29.78 0.65 -8.97
CA GLY A 384 -29.32 1.81 -9.75
C GLY A 384 -27.89 2.25 -9.44
N TYR A 385 -27.13 1.46 -8.69
CA TYR A 385 -25.74 1.78 -8.37
C TYR A 385 -24.80 1.52 -9.54
N GLN A 386 -23.78 2.36 -9.67
CA GLN A 386 -22.55 1.98 -10.36
C GLN A 386 -21.84 0.97 -9.47
N CYS A 387 -21.31 -0.12 -10.02
CA CYS A 387 -20.58 -1.10 -9.23
C CYS A 387 -19.46 -1.78 -9.99
N THR A 388 -18.44 -2.23 -9.26
CA THR A 388 -17.33 -3.04 -9.78
C THR A 388 -16.84 -4.01 -8.71
N PHE A 389 -16.01 -4.98 -9.12
CA PHE A 389 -15.37 -5.93 -8.21
C PHE A 389 -13.90 -6.11 -8.58
N GLY A 390 -13.09 -6.50 -7.58
CA GLY A 390 -11.67 -6.73 -7.75
C GLY A 390 -11.12 -7.59 -6.63
N VAL A 391 -9.92 -8.15 -6.84
CA VAL A 391 -9.17 -8.86 -5.79
C VAL A 391 -7.90 -8.08 -5.52
N LEU A 392 -7.65 -7.76 -4.25
CA LEU A 392 -6.44 -7.08 -3.80
C LEU A 392 -5.59 -8.01 -2.94
N GLN A 393 -4.28 -7.83 -2.97
CA GLN A 393 -3.32 -8.53 -2.09
C GLN A 393 -2.79 -7.53 -1.06
N ALA A 394 -3.09 -7.76 0.23
CA ALA A 394 -2.69 -6.87 1.32
C ALA A 394 -1.17 -6.58 1.33
N GLY A 395 -0.35 -7.58 1.02
CA GLY A 395 1.11 -7.41 0.97
C GLY A 395 1.61 -6.33 -0.01
N GLN A 396 0.82 -6.01 -1.05
CA GLN A 396 1.13 -4.92 -1.99
C GLN A 396 0.86 -3.52 -1.42
N TYR A 397 0.30 -3.44 -0.21
CA TYR A 397 -0.06 -2.22 0.50
C TYR A 397 0.64 -2.10 1.87
N GLY A 398 1.83 -2.71 2.00
CA GLY A 398 2.73 -2.40 3.11
C GLY A 398 2.61 -3.30 4.34
N VAL A 399 2.13 -4.54 4.19
CA VAL A 399 2.12 -5.53 5.28
C VAL A 399 2.92 -6.77 4.96
N ALA A 400 3.55 -7.38 5.96
CA ALA A 400 4.29 -8.63 5.84
C ALA A 400 3.38 -9.87 5.82
N GLN A 401 2.29 -9.82 5.05
CA GLN A 401 1.27 -10.87 5.04
C GLN A 401 0.73 -11.14 3.63
N THR A 402 0.68 -12.42 3.24
CA THR A 402 -0.06 -12.85 2.05
C THR A 402 -1.55 -13.04 2.38
N ARG A 403 -2.36 -12.05 2.01
CA ARG A 403 -3.80 -12.02 2.27
C ARG A 403 -4.54 -11.39 1.09
N ARG A 404 -5.15 -12.23 0.26
CA ARG A 404 -6.01 -11.79 -0.84
C ARG A 404 -7.45 -11.58 -0.38
N ARG A 405 -8.06 -10.50 -0.86
CA ARG A 405 -9.39 -10.03 -0.46
C ARG A 405 -10.19 -9.63 -1.69
N ALA A 406 -11.43 -10.11 -1.78
CA ALA A 406 -12.39 -9.66 -2.78
C ALA A 406 -13.03 -8.38 -2.28
N ILE A 407 -13.06 -7.35 -3.12
CA ILE A 407 -13.59 -6.03 -2.77
C ILE A 407 -14.62 -5.66 -3.83
N ILE A 408 -15.86 -5.42 -3.41
CA ILE A 408 -16.92 -4.88 -4.26
C ILE A 408 -17.11 -3.43 -3.88
N LEU A 409 -17.03 -2.56 -4.88
CA LEU A 409 -17.24 -1.12 -4.72
C LEU A 409 -18.51 -0.74 -5.46
N ALA A 410 -19.33 0.11 -4.86
CA ALA A 410 -20.44 0.73 -5.53
C ALA A 410 -20.59 2.22 -5.16
N ALA A 411 -21.10 3.00 -6.11
CA ALA A 411 -21.31 4.43 -5.97
C ALA A 411 -22.70 4.80 -6.49
N ALA A 412 -23.38 5.71 -5.78
CA ALA A 412 -24.72 6.17 -6.12
C ALA A 412 -24.73 6.89 -7.48
N PRO A 413 -25.90 7.03 -8.15
CA PRO A 413 -26.03 7.90 -9.31
C PRO A 413 -25.57 9.33 -8.99
N GLY A 414 -24.79 9.93 -9.88
CA GLY A 414 -24.20 11.26 -9.69
C GLY A 414 -22.83 11.25 -8.99
N GLU A 415 -22.45 10.16 -8.34
CA GLU A 415 -21.10 9.99 -7.81
C GLU A 415 -20.14 9.43 -8.87
N LYS A 416 -18.83 9.54 -8.62
CA LYS A 416 -17.81 8.87 -9.44
C LYS A 416 -17.45 7.53 -8.82
N LEU A 417 -17.63 6.43 -9.56
CA LEU A 417 -17.23 5.10 -9.09
C LEU A 417 -15.72 5.08 -8.75
N PRO A 418 -15.33 4.74 -7.50
CA PRO A 418 -13.92 4.69 -7.12
C PRO A 418 -13.14 3.62 -7.90
N ARG A 419 -11.85 3.88 -8.10
CA ARG A 419 -10.90 2.93 -8.69
C ARG A 419 -10.22 2.11 -7.60
N TYR A 420 -9.80 0.89 -7.94
CA TYR A 420 -8.92 0.11 -7.08
C TYR A 420 -7.54 0.77 -6.98
N PRO A 421 -6.93 0.78 -5.78
CA PRO A 421 -5.65 1.44 -5.55
C PRO A 421 -4.52 0.68 -6.23
N GLU A 422 -3.60 1.43 -6.85
CA GLU A 422 -2.38 0.86 -7.42
C GLU A 422 -1.48 0.27 -6.31
N PRO A 423 -0.82 -0.87 -6.54
CA PRO A 423 0.20 -1.42 -5.66
C PRO A 423 1.25 -0.38 -5.27
N LEU A 424 1.55 -0.33 -3.96
CA LEU A 424 2.57 0.52 -3.39
C LEU A 424 3.88 -0.27 -3.21
N HIS A 425 3.79 -1.51 -2.75
CA HIS A 425 4.92 -2.37 -2.47
C HIS A 425 5.02 -3.52 -3.49
N VAL A 426 6.24 -3.85 -3.89
CA VAL A 426 6.51 -5.11 -4.58
C VAL A 426 6.19 -6.29 -3.67
N PHE A 427 5.72 -7.39 -4.26
CA PHE A 427 5.35 -8.59 -3.51
C PHE A 427 5.50 -9.85 -4.38
N ALA A 428 5.53 -11.04 -3.76
CA ALA A 428 5.72 -12.30 -4.48
C ALA A 428 4.70 -12.48 -5.63
N PRO A 429 5.14 -12.67 -6.90
CA PRO A 429 4.24 -12.81 -8.05
C PRO A 429 3.20 -13.93 -7.90
N ARG A 430 3.59 -15.07 -7.31
CA ARG A 430 2.67 -16.20 -7.05
C ARG A 430 1.52 -15.82 -6.11
N ALA A 431 1.75 -14.87 -5.21
CA ALA A 431 0.75 -14.36 -4.28
C ALA A 431 -0.11 -13.24 -4.88
N CYS A 432 0.25 -12.72 -6.06
CA CYS A 432 -0.40 -11.61 -6.74
C CYS A 432 -1.12 -12.04 -8.03
N SER A 433 -1.57 -13.30 -8.11
CA SER A 433 -2.56 -13.70 -9.10
C SER A 433 -3.94 -13.18 -8.67
N LEU A 434 -4.27 -11.98 -9.16
CA LEU A 434 -5.47 -11.19 -8.81
C LEU A 434 -6.61 -11.31 -9.83
N ASN A 435 -6.35 -11.93 -10.98
CA ASN A 435 -7.35 -12.10 -12.03
C ASN A 435 -8.50 -13.01 -11.56
N VAL A 436 -9.70 -12.73 -12.04
CA VAL A 436 -10.91 -13.51 -11.73
C VAL A 436 -11.51 -14.05 -13.02
N VAL A 437 -11.92 -15.32 -13.03
CA VAL A 437 -12.64 -15.91 -14.15
C VAL A 437 -14.10 -16.13 -13.75
N VAL A 438 -15.04 -15.61 -14.55
CA VAL A 438 -16.49 -15.80 -14.38
C VAL A 438 -17.07 -16.18 -15.73
N ASP A 439 -17.71 -17.36 -15.81
CA ASP A 439 -18.29 -17.90 -17.05
C ASP A 439 -17.30 -17.80 -18.23
N GLU A 440 -16.08 -18.32 -18.02
CA GLU A 440 -14.95 -18.34 -18.97
C GLU A 440 -14.36 -16.96 -19.34
N LYS A 441 -14.96 -15.86 -18.88
CA LYS A 441 -14.43 -14.51 -19.08
C LYS A 441 -13.46 -14.13 -17.97
N LYS A 442 -12.27 -13.68 -18.37
CA LYS A 442 -11.25 -13.17 -17.45
C LYS A 442 -11.47 -11.69 -17.18
N TYR A 443 -11.68 -11.35 -15.93
CA TYR A 443 -11.81 -9.99 -15.42
C TYR A 443 -10.52 -9.58 -14.69
N VAL A 444 -10.11 -8.34 -14.94
CA VAL A 444 -8.97 -7.68 -14.32
C VAL A 444 -9.43 -6.32 -13.80
N SER A 445 -8.87 -5.86 -12.68
CA SER A 445 -9.15 -4.54 -12.15
C SER A 445 -8.42 -3.46 -12.97
N ASN A 446 -8.61 -2.19 -12.61
CA ASN A 446 -7.93 -1.04 -13.22
C ASN A 446 -6.46 -0.88 -12.82
N VAL A 447 -5.90 -1.83 -12.07
CA VAL A 447 -4.53 -1.78 -11.54
C VAL A 447 -3.56 -2.06 -12.68
N THR A 448 -2.59 -1.17 -12.86
CA THR A 448 -1.64 -1.20 -13.98
C THR A 448 -0.24 -1.66 -13.58
N ARG A 449 0.14 -1.53 -12.30
CA ARG A 449 1.49 -1.88 -11.84
C ARG A 449 1.74 -3.39 -11.72
N GLY A 450 0.71 -4.22 -11.75
CA GLY A 450 0.84 -5.68 -11.69
C GLY A 450 1.63 -6.14 -10.47
N ASN A 451 2.80 -6.74 -10.70
CA ASN A 451 3.75 -7.16 -9.63
C ASN A 451 4.81 -6.11 -9.29
N GLY A 452 4.88 -5.01 -10.05
CA GLY A 452 5.74 -3.88 -9.76
C GLY A 452 5.24 -3.07 -8.57
N GLY A 453 6.11 -2.20 -8.04
CA GLY A 453 5.80 -1.39 -6.87
C GLY A 453 6.83 -0.28 -6.69
N ILE A 454 6.39 0.76 -5.99
CA ILE A 454 7.19 1.94 -5.66
C ILE A 454 8.17 1.63 -4.53
N TYR A 455 7.73 0.86 -3.54
CA TYR A 455 8.48 0.53 -2.34
C TYR A 455 8.87 -0.94 -2.31
N ARG A 456 9.94 -1.26 -1.58
CA ARG A 456 10.34 -2.63 -1.27
C ARG A 456 9.24 -3.36 -0.48
N THR A 457 9.21 -4.69 -0.52
CA THR A 457 8.30 -5.47 0.33
C THR A 457 8.56 -5.21 1.82
N ILE A 458 7.50 -5.22 2.63
CA ILE A 458 7.60 -5.31 4.09
C ILE A 458 7.79 -6.76 4.49
N THR A 459 8.68 -7.01 5.45
CA THR A 459 9.10 -8.34 5.91
C THR A 459 8.70 -8.58 7.36
N VAL A 460 8.80 -9.84 7.82
CA VAL A 460 8.61 -10.18 9.24
C VAL A 460 9.58 -9.41 10.12
N ARG A 461 10.84 -9.22 9.66
CA ARG A 461 11.82 -8.38 10.36
C ARG A 461 11.26 -6.96 10.55
N ASP A 462 10.79 -6.34 9.47
CA ASP A 462 10.23 -4.99 9.56
C ASP A 462 9.05 -4.91 10.53
N ALA A 463 8.25 -5.98 10.63
CA ALA A 463 7.02 -5.99 11.41
C ALA A 463 7.22 -6.21 12.92
N MET A 464 8.21 -7.01 13.35
CA MET A 464 8.28 -7.47 14.74
C MET A 464 9.71 -7.65 15.31
N SER A 465 10.76 -7.19 14.64
CA SER A 465 12.15 -7.36 15.14
C SER A 465 12.49 -6.55 16.39
N ASP A 466 11.66 -5.58 16.76
CA ASP A 466 11.80 -4.75 17.96
C ASP A 466 11.03 -5.32 19.16
N LEU A 467 10.18 -6.33 18.96
CA LEU A 467 9.41 -6.92 20.07
C LEU A 467 10.34 -7.74 20.98
N PRO A 468 10.19 -7.62 22.31
CA PRO A 468 10.98 -8.40 23.26
C PRO A 468 10.65 -9.90 23.15
N GLU A 469 11.63 -10.73 23.48
CA GLU A 469 11.42 -12.17 23.52
C GLU A 469 10.41 -12.56 24.61
N ILE A 470 9.49 -13.46 24.28
CA ILE A 470 8.51 -14.03 25.21
C ILE A 470 8.54 -15.56 25.14
N ARG A 471 8.10 -16.21 26.22
CA ARG A 471 8.02 -17.67 26.29
C ARG A 471 6.64 -18.17 25.86
N ASN A 472 6.56 -19.46 25.50
CA ASN A 472 5.29 -20.16 25.28
C ASN A 472 4.35 -19.95 26.46
N GLY A 473 3.11 -19.52 26.19
CA GLY A 473 2.12 -19.23 27.22
C GLY A 473 2.29 -17.88 27.92
N ALA A 474 3.10 -16.97 27.38
CA ALA A 474 3.16 -15.60 27.89
C ALA A 474 1.75 -14.96 27.87
N ALA A 475 1.34 -14.42 29.02
CA ALA A 475 0.00 -13.91 29.27
C ALA A 475 -0.02 -12.50 29.88
N ALA A 476 1.15 -11.85 30.02
CA ALA A 476 1.24 -10.49 30.51
C ALA A 476 0.63 -9.53 29.46
N LEU A 477 -0.49 -8.90 29.80
CA LEU A 477 -1.25 -8.04 28.88
C LEU A 477 -0.51 -6.74 28.56
N GLU A 478 0.30 -6.24 29.49
CA GLU A 478 1.14 -5.06 29.31
C GLU A 478 2.58 -5.39 29.74
N ILE A 479 3.53 -5.10 28.86
CA ILE A 479 4.97 -5.20 29.10
C ILE A 479 5.68 -3.97 28.52
N SER A 480 6.96 -3.79 28.85
CA SER A 480 7.78 -2.75 28.21
C SER A 480 8.28 -3.22 26.84
N TYR A 481 8.37 -2.31 25.86
CA TYR A 481 9.03 -2.58 24.58
C TYR A 481 10.51 -2.96 24.74
N ASN A 482 11.18 -2.50 25.82
CA ASN A 482 12.60 -2.75 26.10
C ASN A 482 13.56 -2.37 24.94
N GLY A 483 13.13 -1.45 24.07
CA GLY A 483 13.93 -1.00 22.93
C GLY A 483 13.20 -0.01 22.03
N GLU A 484 13.99 0.64 21.19
CA GLU A 484 13.52 1.57 20.16
C GLU A 484 13.05 0.81 18.91
N PRO A 485 12.13 1.41 18.11
CA PRO A 485 11.74 0.84 16.83
C PRO A 485 12.96 0.76 15.91
N GLN A 486 13.14 -0.39 15.26
CA GLN A 486 14.27 -0.63 14.37
C GLN A 486 13.95 -0.27 12.93
N SER A 487 12.74 -0.57 12.45
CA SER A 487 12.33 -0.40 11.06
C SER A 487 11.42 0.82 10.87
N TRP A 488 11.30 1.28 9.62
CA TRP A 488 10.29 2.28 9.25
C TRP A 488 8.87 1.84 9.65
N PHE A 489 8.53 0.57 9.43
CA PHE A 489 7.21 0.04 9.72
C PHE A 489 6.90 0.12 11.22
N GLN A 490 7.86 -0.24 12.08
CA GLN A 490 7.72 -0.14 13.53
C GLN A 490 7.54 1.30 13.99
N ARG A 491 8.28 2.25 13.39
CA ARG A 491 8.08 3.69 13.67
C ARG A 491 6.67 4.15 13.33
N GLN A 492 6.09 3.70 12.22
CA GLN A 492 4.71 4.06 11.86
C GLN A 492 3.68 3.42 12.82
N ILE A 493 3.87 2.15 13.19
CA ILE A 493 2.91 1.43 14.05
C ILE A 493 2.97 1.90 15.51
N ARG A 494 4.16 2.19 16.05
CA ARG A 494 4.32 2.70 17.42
C ARG A 494 3.94 4.18 17.56
N GLY A 495 3.84 4.91 16.45
CA GLY A 495 3.52 6.33 16.42
C GLY A 495 4.71 7.22 16.82
N THR A 496 4.47 8.53 16.81
CA THR A 496 5.49 9.56 17.10
C THR A 496 5.64 9.86 18.59
N GLN A 497 4.60 9.57 19.39
CA GLN A 497 4.65 9.76 20.83
C GLN A 497 5.41 8.59 21.47
N TYR A 498 6.34 8.89 22.37
CA TYR A 498 7.02 7.86 23.14
C TYR A 498 6.00 7.05 23.95
N GLN A 499 5.81 5.79 23.55
CA GLN A 499 4.94 4.84 24.24
C GLN A 499 5.79 3.64 24.70
N PRO A 500 6.08 3.53 26.02
CA PRO A 500 6.87 2.43 26.53
C PRO A 500 6.06 1.13 26.66
N ILE A 501 4.73 1.21 26.61
CA ILE A 501 3.81 0.08 26.86
C ILE A 501 3.54 -0.68 25.57
N LEU A 502 3.94 -1.94 25.55
CA LEU A 502 3.57 -2.94 24.56
C LEU A 502 2.39 -3.75 25.11
N ARG A 503 1.27 -3.72 24.39
CA ARG A 503 0.05 -4.46 24.74
C ARG A 503 -0.09 -5.74 23.93
N ASP A 504 -0.72 -6.75 24.53
CA ASP A 504 -1.12 -7.99 23.87
C ASP A 504 0.02 -8.76 23.17
N HIS A 505 1.27 -8.58 23.62
CA HIS A 505 2.39 -9.44 23.24
C HIS A 505 2.35 -10.75 24.01
N ILE A 506 1.26 -11.48 23.79
CA ILE A 506 0.90 -12.73 24.44
C ILE A 506 0.85 -13.85 23.41
N CYS A 507 1.07 -15.08 23.83
CA CYS A 507 0.99 -16.23 22.94
C CYS A 507 0.27 -17.41 23.60
N LYS A 508 -0.32 -18.26 22.77
CA LYS A 508 -1.07 -19.43 23.26
C LYS A 508 -0.13 -20.38 24.00
N VAL A 509 -0.67 -21.05 25.01
CA VAL A 509 0.00 -22.17 25.65
C VAL A 509 -0.08 -23.38 24.71
N HIS A 510 1.05 -23.78 24.14
CA HIS A 510 1.18 -25.05 23.45
C HIS A 510 1.47 -26.17 24.44
N THR A 511 0.92 -27.37 24.21
CA THR A 511 1.25 -28.58 24.98
C THR A 511 2.71 -28.96 24.78
N PHE A 512 3.29 -29.68 25.74
CA PHE A 512 4.68 -30.16 25.66
C PHE A 512 4.94 -30.93 24.36
N THR A 513 4.00 -31.77 23.94
CA THR A 513 4.04 -32.50 22.67
C THR A 513 4.08 -31.56 21.46
N ASN A 514 3.27 -30.50 21.45
CA ASN A 514 3.25 -29.52 20.35
C ASN A 514 4.54 -28.71 20.28
N ILE A 515 5.11 -28.34 21.43
CA ILE A 515 6.39 -27.63 21.51
C ILE A 515 7.50 -28.53 20.93
N HIS A 516 7.56 -29.79 21.39
CA HIS A 516 8.57 -30.73 20.91
C HIS A 516 8.45 -31.01 19.41
N LEU A 517 7.22 -31.15 18.90
CA LEU A 517 6.96 -31.33 17.47
C LEU A 517 7.38 -30.10 16.65
N MET A 518 7.18 -28.88 17.16
CA MET A 518 7.62 -27.65 16.48
C MET A 518 9.15 -27.53 16.42
N PHE A 519 9.85 -27.93 17.49
CA PHE A 519 11.31 -27.98 17.52
C PHE A 519 11.90 -29.01 16.55
N LEU A 520 11.23 -30.14 16.33
CA LEU A 520 11.66 -31.17 15.38
C LEU A 520 11.43 -30.80 13.90
N ILE A 521 10.56 -29.81 13.63
CA ILE A 521 10.21 -29.37 12.27
C ILE A 521 11.14 -28.24 11.76
N GLN A 522 11.67 -27.40 12.68
CA GLN A 522 12.66 -26.37 12.36
C GLN A 522 13.98 -27.03 11.95
#